data_AF-A2DHY9-F1
#
_entry.id   AF-A2DHY9-F1
#
_cell.length_a   1.000
_cell.length_b   1.000
_cell.length_c   1.000
_cell.angle_alpha   90.00
_cell.angle_beta   90.00
_cell.angle_gamma   90.00
#
_symmetry.space_group_name_H-M   'P 1'
#
loop_
_entity.id
_entity.type
_entity.pdbx_description
1 polymer ?
#
loop_
_entity_poly.entity_id
_entity_poly.type
_entity_poly.pdbx_seq_one_letter_code
_entity_poly.pdbx_strand_id
1 'polypeptide(L)'
;MNLNFEYIAAHISDYIENENFFDTFDMEAIKTIMKYSRLTADQYITLLKQSSPTLSSKELYISTRKANVTIENIEEVISILTFVKKYMKFHIFDGIIDFLKENDKHMGDSTEEIKKPQTEIKTLQNQIQNVSKETTVTQTNESHNYSEEFLTKISSLKKTKDFDSVYKFFEELSSEDNHEMISKACEEGLWLKKTKWDEMNVLHFASQKGNLKLVKSLIECGCDKEAKNKYGRTPLMYASWYNNLSVVKYLISVGADKDAKNKYGDTALSYANSNVRNYLKSIGAK
;
A
#
# COMPACT_ATOMS: atom_id res chain seq x y z
N MET A 1 4.50 35.54 36.08
CA MET A 1 4.03 35.47 34.68
C MET A 1 4.04 34.01 34.32
N ASN A 2 2.90 33.37 34.03
CA ASN A 2 2.89 31.96 33.65
C ASN A 2 3.53 31.83 32.28
N LEU A 3 4.70 31.20 32.18
CA LEU A 3 5.31 30.89 30.89
C LEU A 3 4.36 29.97 30.12
N ASN A 4 4.00 30.36 28.90
CA ASN A 4 3.28 29.49 27.99
C ASN A 4 4.28 28.54 27.31
N PHE A 5 4.51 27.38 27.93
CA PHE A 5 5.48 26.40 27.43
C PHE A 5 5.10 25.80 26.07
N GLU A 6 3.82 25.75 25.72
CA GLU A 6 3.38 25.29 24.39
C GLU A 6 3.77 26.30 23.31
N TYR A 7 3.60 27.60 23.58
CA TYR A 7 4.05 28.66 22.69
C TYR A 7 5.57 28.65 22.52
N ILE A 8 6.32 28.53 23.62
CA ILE A 8 7.79 28.44 23.58
C ILE A 8 8.23 27.21 22.80
N ALA A 9 7.59 26.06 23.01
CA ALA A 9 7.90 24.83 22.29
C ALA A 9 7.65 24.94 20.78
N ALA A 10 6.62 25.68 20.36
CA ALA A 10 6.35 25.95 18.95
C ALA A 10 7.38 26.89 18.29
N HIS A 11 8.07 27.70 19.09
CA HIS A 11 9.12 28.64 18.65
C HIS A 11 10.51 28.21 19.13
N ILE A 12 10.70 26.91 19.41
CA ILE A 12 11.96 26.39 19.94
C ILE A 12 13.14 26.62 18.97
N SER A 13 12.87 26.70 17.66
CA SER A 13 13.86 27.02 16.62
C SER A 13 14.64 28.29 16.96
N ASP A 14 13.97 29.35 17.43
CA ASP A 14 14.61 30.63 17.76
C ASP A 14 15.65 30.46 18.88
N TYR A 15 15.37 29.59 19.86
CA TYR A 15 16.30 29.33 20.97
C TYR A 15 17.46 28.42 20.55
N ILE A 16 17.23 27.53 19.59
CA ILE A 16 18.27 26.69 18.99
C ILE A 16 19.22 27.56 18.17
N GLU A 17 18.70 28.45 17.32
CA GLU A 17 19.47 29.35 16.47
C GLU A 17 20.29 30.35 17.29
N ASN A 18 19.77 30.81 18.42
CA ASN A 18 20.47 31.72 19.33
C ASN A 18 21.36 31.00 20.36
N GLU A 19 21.45 29.66 20.30
CA GLU A 19 22.23 28.79 21.19
C GLU A 19 22.00 29.01 22.71
N ASN A 20 20.84 29.55 23.10
CA ASN A 20 20.60 30.01 24.46
C ASN A 20 19.56 29.17 25.22
N PHE A 21 19.05 28.09 24.63
CA PHE A 21 17.96 27.30 25.17
C PHE A 21 18.24 26.78 26.60
N PHE A 22 19.42 26.19 26.82
CA PHE A 22 19.81 25.61 28.11
C PHE A 22 20.25 26.64 29.16
N ASP A 23 20.59 27.86 28.73
CA ASP A 23 20.93 28.97 29.63
C ASP A 23 19.68 29.76 30.05
N THR A 24 18.65 29.74 29.22
CA THR A 24 17.41 30.52 29.42
C THR A 24 16.42 29.81 30.35
N PHE A 25 16.33 28.48 30.27
CA PHE A 25 15.30 27.71 30.95
C PHE A 25 15.88 26.77 32.01
N ASP A 26 15.21 26.70 33.16
CA ASP A 26 15.54 25.69 34.16
C ASP A 26 15.16 24.27 33.69
N MET A 27 15.61 23.26 34.43
CA MET A 27 15.41 21.86 34.06
C MET A 27 13.94 21.42 33.99
N GLU A 28 13.02 22.03 34.72
CA GLU A 28 11.60 21.66 34.68
C GLU A 28 10.90 22.31 33.49
N ALA A 29 11.26 23.56 33.20
CA ALA A 29 10.88 24.26 31.98
C ALA A 29 11.37 23.50 30.75
N ILE A 30 12.65 23.11 30.69
CA ILE A 30 13.22 22.34 29.57
C ILE A 30 12.43 21.05 29.33
N LYS A 31 12.18 20.24 30.38
CA LYS A 31 11.39 19.01 30.26
C LYS A 31 10.00 19.25 29.67
N THR A 32 9.36 20.33 30.11
CA THR A 32 8.01 20.68 29.70
C THR A 32 8.00 21.16 28.25
N ILE A 33 8.94 22.04 27.89
CA ILE A 33 9.10 22.54 26.52
C ILE A 33 9.39 21.36 25.58
N MET A 34 10.38 20.52 25.89
CA MET A 34 10.73 19.35 25.07
C MET A 34 9.53 18.42 24.83
N LYS A 35 8.66 18.21 25.83
CA LYS A 35 7.43 17.41 25.69
C LYS A 35 6.47 17.97 24.64
N TYR A 36 6.39 19.28 24.49
CA TYR A 36 5.48 19.95 23.55
C TYR A 36 6.13 20.24 22.19
N SER A 37 7.46 20.23 22.12
CA SER A 37 8.21 20.51 20.90
C SER A 37 8.03 19.41 19.85
N ARG A 38 7.95 19.83 18.59
CA ARG A 38 8.07 18.97 17.42
C ARG A 38 9.36 19.35 16.72
N LEU A 39 10.37 18.50 16.79
CA LEU A 39 11.72 18.77 16.33
C LEU A 39 12.01 17.97 15.06
N THR A 40 12.80 18.53 14.15
CA THR A 40 13.50 17.72 13.15
C THR A 40 14.65 16.94 13.80
N ALA A 41 15.16 15.92 13.12
CA ALA A 41 16.35 15.20 13.56
C ALA A 41 17.54 16.14 13.85
N ASP A 42 17.79 17.10 12.95
CA ASP A 42 18.85 18.08 13.08
C ASP A 42 18.68 19.03 14.27
N GLN A 43 17.46 19.51 14.50
CA GLN A 43 17.16 20.36 15.65
C GLN A 43 17.38 19.61 16.97
N TYR A 44 16.92 18.36 17.04
CA TYR A 44 17.16 17.52 18.22
C TYR A 44 18.65 17.28 18.46
N ILE A 45 19.39 16.91 17.42
CA ILE A 45 20.85 16.71 17.49
C ILE A 45 21.57 18.00 17.92
N THR A 46 21.14 19.15 17.41
CA THR A 46 21.72 20.46 17.76
C THR A 46 21.51 20.78 19.23
N LEU A 47 20.32 20.54 19.77
CA LEU A 47 20.06 20.65 21.21
C LEU A 47 20.96 19.72 22.03
N LEU A 48 21.15 18.47 21.61
CA LEU A 48 22.08 17.56 22.31
C LEU A 48 23.52 18.11 22.33
N LYS A 49 24.00 18.68 21.21
CA LYS A 49 25.33 19.30 21.14
C LYS A 49 25.45 20.50 22.09
N GLN A 50 24.47 21.39 22.06
CA GLN A 50 24.44 22.61 22.89
C GLN A 50 24.35 22.30 24.39
N SER A 51 23.69 21.21 24.76
CA SER A 51 23.57 20.78 26.17
C SER A 51 24.85 20.16 26.77
N SER A 52 25.79 19.73 25.92
CA SER A 52 26.95 18.96 26.37
C SER A 52 27.86 19.67 27.38
N PRO A 53 28.05 21.01 27.34
CA PRO A 53 28.86 21.72 28.33
C PRO A 53 28.13 21.93 29.67
N THR A 54 26.80 21.88 29.68
CA THR A 54 25.97 22.35 30.81
C THR A 54 25.29 21.21 31.57
N LEU A 55 24.98 20.09 30.92
CA LEU A 55 24.22 18.98 31.52
C LEU A 55 25.03 17.68 31.61
N SER A 56 24.86 16.95 32.70
CA SER A 56 25.32 15.56 32.77
C SER A 56 24.51 14.65 31.83
N SER A 57 25.06 13.49 31.48
CA SER A 57 24.36 12.52 30.61
C SER A 57 22.99 12.09 31.14
N LYS A 58 22.82 12.03 32.48
CA LYS A 58 21.54 11.71 33.14
C LYS A 58 20.54 12.86 33.02
N GLU A 59 20.99 14.09 33.25
CA GLU A 59 20.14 15.29 33.13
C GLU A 59 19.70 15.49 31.69
N LEU A 60 20.61 15.30 30.74
CA LEU A 60 20.32 15.36 29.32
C LEU A 60 19.27 14.32 28.89
N TYR A 61 19.40 13.08 29.35
CA TYR A 61 18.38 12.05 29.11
C TYR A 61 17.03 12.47 29.71
N ILE A 62 16.99 12.85 30.99
CA ILE A 62 15.72 13.18 31.67
C ILE A 62 15.02 14.37 31.02
N SER A 63 15.77 15.39 30.61
CA SER A 63 15.25 16.62 30.01
C SER A 63 14.74 16.44 28.59
N THR A 64 15.36 15.55 27.80
CA THR A 64 15.07 15.43 26.36
C THR A 64 14.29 14.18 25.95
N ARG A 65 14.17 13.17 26.81
CA ARG A 65 13.50 11.87 26.49
C ARG A 65 12.03 11.94 26.08
N LYS A 66 11.36 13.07 26.29
CA LYS A 66 9.95 13.28 25.92
C LYS A 66 9.78 14.07 24.61
N ALA A 67 10.88 14.42 23.94
CA ALA A 67 10.84 15.14 22.68
C ALA A 67 10.14 14.32 21.59
N ASN A 68 9.30 14.99 20.81
CA ASN A 68 8.74 14.43 19.59
C ASN A 68 9.63 14.81 18.40
N VAL A 69 10.41 13.86 17.91
CA VAL A 69 11.34 14.06 16.80
C VAL A 69 10.76 13.43 15.53
N THR A 70 10.62 14.22 14.48
CA THR A 70 10.21 13.74 13.15
C THR A 70 11.45 13.17 12.44
N ILE A 71 11.29 11.99 11.87
CA ILE A 71 12.36 11.22 11.21
C ILE A 71 11.86 10.85 9.82
N GLU A 72 12.63 11.19 8.80
CA GLU A 72 12.25 11.00 7.39
C GLU A 72 12.95 9.81 6.73
N ASN A 73 14.15 9.46 7.20
CA ASN A 73 14.98 8.41 6.59
C ASN A 73 15.86 7.69 7.64
N ILE A 74 16.51 6.60 7.21
CA ILE A 74 17.35 5.78 8.09
C ILE A 74 18.67 6.47 8.46
N GLU A 75 19.19 7.37 7.62
CA GLU A 75 20.39 8.17 7.94
C GLU A 75 20.15 9.08 9.15
N GLU A 76 18.94 9.66 9.26
CA GLU A 76 18.51 10.44 10.42
C GLU A 76 18.37 9.57 11.68
N VAL A 77 17.81 8.35 11.57
CA VAL A 77 17.77 7.40 12.69
C VAL A 77 19.17 7.10 13.19
N ILE A 78 20.08 6.74 12.28
CA ILE A 78 21.48 6.42 12.60
C ILE A 78 22.16 7.63 13.26
N SER A 79 21.92 8.83 12.75
CA SER A 79 22.48 10.08 13.28
C SER A 79 21.98 10.35 14.70
N ILE A 80 20.66 10.29 14.94
CA ILE A 80 20.08 10.49 16.27
C ILE A 80 20.65 9.46 17.25
N LEU A 81 20.65 8.17 16.91
CA LEU A 81 21.18 7.12 17.78
C LEU A 81 22.66 7.32 18.09
N THR A 82 23.44 7.75 17.10
CA THR A 82 24.87 8.05 17.27
C THR A 82 25.09 9.19 18.27
N PHE A 83 24.30 10.27 18.17
CA PHE A 83 24.42 11.42 19.06
C PHE A 83 23.86 11.14 20.47
N VAL A 84 22.76 10.40 20.58
CA VAL A 84 22.23 9.95 21.86
C VAL A 84 23.23 9.02 22.55
N LYS A 85 23.81 8.05 21.84
CA LYS A 85 24.91 7.21 22.35
C LYS A 85 26.05 8.08 22.88
N LYS A 86 26.51 9.05 22.09
CA LYS A 86 27.65 9.92 22.43
C LYS A 86 27.40 10.74 23.69
N TYR A 87 26.28 11.45 23.76
CA TYR A 87 26.03 12.42 24.84
C TYR A 87 25.33 11.81 26.06
N MET A 88 24.53 10.75 25.89
CA MET A 88 23.84 10.06 26.99
C MET A 88 24.54 8.78 27.48
N LYS A 89 25.63 8.35 26.81
CA LYS A 89 26.42 7.14 27.14
C LYS A 89 25.66 5.82 27.02
N PHE A 90 24.71 5.73 26.07
CA PHE A 90 23.98 4.50 25.78
C PHE A 90 24.73 3.60 24.79
N HIS A 91 25.70 2.84 25.31
CA HIS A 91 26.49 1.87 24.53
C HIS A 91 25.66 0.73 23.92
N ILE A 92 24.44 0.48 24.40
CA ILE A 92 23.55 -0.51 23.78
C ILE A 92 23.20 -0.19 22.31
N PHE A 93 23.36 1.07 21.91
CA PHE A 93 23.14 1.48 20.53
C PHE A 93 24.29 1.13 19.59
N ASP A 94 25.44 0.67 20.07
CA ASP A 94 26.55 0.25 19.21
C ASP A 94 26.11 -0.83 18.21
N GLY A 95 25.60 -1.96 18.71
CA GLY A 95 25.12 -3.04 17.83
C GLY A 95 23.89 -2.66 17.00
N ILE A 96 23.03 -1.75 17.51
CA ILE A 96 21.86 -1.28 16.76
C ILE A 96 22.29 -0.41 15.57
N ILE A 97 23.23 0.51 15.79
CA ILE A 97 23.76 1.39 14.74
C ILE A 97 24.45 0.56 13.66
N ASP A 98 25.25 -0.43 14.06
CA ASP A 98 25.94 -1.30 13.11
C ASP A 98 24.94 -2.12 12.26
N PHE A 99 23.93 -2.70 12.90
CA PHE A 99 22.85 -3.41 12.20
C PHE A 99 22.09 -2.51 11.22
N LEU A 100 21.75 -1.29 11.62
CA LEU A 100 21.03 -0.36 10.75
C LEU A 100 21.86 0.05 9.53
N LYS A 101 23.17 0.29 9.69
CA LYS A 101 24.08 0.60 8.59
C LYS A 101 24.22 -0.57 7.60
N GLU A 102 24.30 -1.79 8.11
CA GLU A 102 24.40 -2.99 7.27
C GLU A 102 23.11 -3.20 6.45
N ASN A 103 21.95 -3.02 7.07
CA ASN A 103 20.66 -3.15 6.39
C ASN A 103 20.42 -2.03 5.36
N ASP A 104 20.79 -0.79 5.67
CA ASP A 104 20.70 0.32 4.72
C ASP A 104 21.53 0.06 3.46
N LYS A 105 22.77 -0.42 3.65
CA LYS A 105 23.64 -0.83 2.54
C LYS A 105 23.02 -1.97 1.71
N HIS A 106 22.50 -3.02 2.36
CA HIS A 106 21.85 -4.12 1.65
C HIS A 106 20.61 -3.68 0.87
N MET A 107 19.81 -2.74 1.40
CA MET A 107 18.68 -2.17 0.67
C MET A 107 19.14 -1.34 -0.53
N GLY A 108 20.22 -0.56 -0.38
CA GLY A 108 20.86 0.16 -1.49
C GLY A 108 21.34 -0.78 -2.60
N ASP A 109 22.09 -1.82 -2.24
CA ASP A 109 22.60 -2.83 -3.17
C ASP A 109 21.45 -3.55 -3.89
N SER A 110 20.41 -3.96 -3.16
CA SER A 110 19.21 -4.57 -3.75
C SER A 110 18.48 -3.63 -4.72
N THR A 111 18.44 -2.33 -4.41
CA THR A 111 17.82 -1.31 -5.27
C THR A 111 18.61 -1.10 -6.57
N GLU A 112 19.94 -1.10 -6.50
CA GLU A 112 20.81 -1.05 -7.68
C GLU A 112 20.73 -2.34 -8.51
N GLU A 113 20.67 -3.50 -7.86
CA GLU A 113 20.46 -4.79 -8.52
C GLU A 113 19.14 -4.84 -9.28
N ILE A 114 18.08 -4.20 -8.77
CA ILE A 114 16.76 -4.12 -9.43
C ILE A 114 16.77 -3.12 -10.60
N LYS A 115 17.59 -2.06 -10.56
CA LYS A 115 17.68 -1.06 -11.65
C LYS A 115 18.18 -1.65 -12.96
N LYS A 116 19.08 -2.62 -12.91
CA LYS A 116 19.65 -3.24 -14.12
C LYS A 116 18.58 -4.01 -14.93
N PRO A 117 17.84 -4.98 -14.36
CA PRO A 117 16.70 -5.60 -15.02
C PRO A 117 15.63 -4.59 -15.47
N GLN A 118 15.34 -3.55 -14.68
CA GLN A 118 14.38 -2.52 -15.09
C GLN A 118 14.82 -1.73 -16.33
N THR A 119 16.11 -1.41 -16.43
CA THR A 119 16.69 -0.74 -17.60
C THR A 119 16.70 -1.65 -18.82
N GLU A 120 17.00 -2.94 -18.63
CA GLU A 120 16.91 -3.96 -19.67
C GLU A 120 15.47 -4.13 -20.17
N ILE A 121 14.48 -4.22 -19.27
CA ILE A 121 13.05 -4.26 -19.62
C ILE A 121 12.65 -3.01 -20.43
N LYS A 122 13.05 -1.82 -20.00
CA LYS A 122 12.75 -0.57 -20.73
C LYS A 122 13.40 -0.54 -22.12
N THR A 123 14.61 -1.07 -22.22
CA THR A 123 15.32 -1.17 -23.51
C THR A 123 14.64 -2.17 -24.44
N LEU A 124 14.24 -3.33 -23.93
CA LEU A 124 13.48 -4.33 -24.68
C LEU A 124 12.11 -3.80 -25.10
N GLN A 125 11.40 -3.06 -24.24
CA GLN A 125 10.16 -2.38 -24.59
C GLN A 125 10.35 -1.39 -25.75
N ASN A 126 11.41 -0.57 -25.70
CA ASN A 126 11.74 0.35 -26.79
C ASN A 126 12.15 -0.38 -28.07
N GLN A 127 12.87 -1.50 -27.97
CA GLN A 127 13.22 -2.33 -29.12
C GLN A 127 11.98 -2.99 -29.74
N ILE A 128 11.08 -3.54 -28.93
CA ILE A 128 9.79 -4.07 -29.39
C ILE A 128 9.01 -2.95 -30.09
N GLN A 129 8.97 -1.75 -29.51
CA GLN A 129 8.31 -0.59 -30.11
C GLN A 129 8.95 -0.16 -31.45
N ASN A 130 10.27 -0.30 -31.60
CA ASN A 130 10.98 0.05 -32.84
C ASN A 130 10.88 -1.03 -33.91
N VAL A 131 10.96 -2.32 -33.54
CA VAL A 131 10.72 -3.46 -34.45
C VAL A 131 9.27 -3.43 -34.97
N SER A 132 8.33 -2.98 -34.13
CA SER A 132 6.94 -2.74 -34.52
C SER A 132 6.80 -1.61 -35.54
N LYS A 133 7.68 -0.59 -35.49
CA LYS A 133 7.72 0.53 -36.46
C LYS A 133 8.41 0.17 -37.78
N GLU A 134 9.47 -0.64 -37.75
CA GLU A 134 10.17 -1.06 -38.98
C GLU A 134 9.37 -2.07 -39.81
N THR A 135 8.43 -2.79 -39.19
CA THR A 135 7.50 -3.70 -39.90
C THR A 135 6.31 -2.95 -40.54
N THR A 136 6.16 -1.64 -40.32
CA THR A 136 5.01 -0.84 -40.76
C THR A 136 5.41 0.49 -41.42
N VAL A 137 6.08 0.45 -42.57
CA VAL A 137 5.95 1.54 -43.55
C VAL A 137 4.65 1.34 -44.33
N THR A 138 3.52 1.54 -43.64
CA THR A 138 2.29 2.17 -44.15
C THR A 138 1.23 2.15 -43.07
N GLN A 139 0.67 3.34 -42.84
CA GLN A 139 -0.55 3.67 -42.10
C GLN A 139 -0.38 4.12 -40.64
N THR A 140 -0.60 5.43 -40.53
CA THR A 140 -0.82 6.28 -39.36
C THR A 140 -2.11 5.97 -38.61
N ASN A 141 -2.10 6.35 -37.33
CA ASN A 141 -3.19 6.55 -36.37
C ASN A 141 -3.40 5.43 -35.35
N GLU A 142 -3.28 5.83 -34.09
CA GLU A 142 -3.50 5.05 -32.88
C GLU A 142 -4.82 4.26 -32.92
N SER A 143 -4.74 2.96 -33.16
CA SER A 143 -5.75 1.99 -32.74
C SER A 143 -5.06 0.66 -32.48
N HIS A 144 -5.22 0.12 -31.27
CA HIS A 144 -4.97 -1.30 -31.06
C HIS A 144 -6.02 -2.02 -31.91
N ASN A 145 -5.61 -2.56 -33.06
CA ASN A 145 -6.53 -3.15 -34.03
C ASN A 145 -6.92 -4.55 -33.53
N TYR A 146 -7.89 -4.60 -32.62
CA TYR A 146 -8.53 -5.85 -32.21
C TYR A 146 -9.09 -6.57 -33.44
N SER A 147 -9.00 -7.90 -33.49
CA SER A 147 -9.55 -8.66 -34.62
C SER A 147 -11.05 -8.38 -34.78
N GLU A 148 -11.51 -8.31 -36.04
CA GLU A 148 -12.94 -8.13 -36.35
C GLU A 148 -13.81 -9.21 -35.67
N GLU A 149 -13.28 -10.43 -35.58
CA GLU A 149 -13.92 -11.54 -34.89
C GLU A 149 -14.14 -11.24 -33.39
N PHE A 150 -13.10 -10.74 -32.71
CA PHE A 150 -13.17 -10.38 -31.29
C PHE A 150 -14.17 -9.26 -31.02
N LEU A 151 -14.13 -8.18 -31.81
CA LEU A 151 -15.08 -7.06 -31.66
C LEU A 151 -16.52 -7.48 -31.98
N THR A 152 -16.70 -8.37 -32.96
CA THR A 152 -18.01 -8.96 -33.28
C THR A 152 -18.52 -9.82 -32.12
N LYS A 153 -17.64 -10.61 -31.50
CA LYS A 153 -17.97 -11.43 -30.32
C LYS A 153 -18.40 -10.54 -29.15
N ILE A 154 -17.65 -9.49 -28.81
CA ILE A 154 -18.04 -8.50 -27.80
C ILE A 154 -19.42 -7.93 -28.10
N SER A 155 -19.65 -7.46 -29.34
CA SER A 155 -20.91 -6.85 -29.76
C SER A 155 -22.10 -7.81 -29.61
N SER A 156 -21.89 -9.09 -29.91
CA SER A 156 -22.87 -10.16 -29.69
C SER A 156 -23.16 -10.38 -28.20
N LEU A 157 -22.11 -10.48 -27.38
CA LEU A 157 -22.23 -10.67 -25.93
C LEU A 157 -22.86 -9.46 -25.22
N LYS A 158 -22.71 -8.24 -25.74
CA LYS A 158 -23.44 -7.07 -25.21
C LYS A 158 -24.95 -7.20 -25.38
N LYS A 159 -25.41 -7.86 -26.45
CA LYS A 159 -26.83 -8.04 -26.76
C LYS A 159 -27.42 -9.30 -26.13
N THR A 160 -26.59 -10.28 -25.77
CA THR A 160 -27.07 -11.53 -25.20
C THR A 160 -27.73 -11.35 -23.82
N LYS A 161 -28.70 -12.23 -23.54
CA LYS A 161 -29.28 -12.47 -22.21
C LYS A 161 -28.63 -13.66 -21.49
N ASP A 162 -27.83 -14.45 -22.21
CA ASP A 162 -27.12 -15.59 -21.65
C ASP A 162 -25.86 -15.13 -20.92
N PHE A 163 -25.94 -15.07 -19.59
CA PHE A 163 -24.82 -14.70 -18.74
C PHE A 163 -23.69 -15.74 -18.78
N ASP A 164 -24.01 -17.03 -18.98
CA ASP A 164 -22.99 -18.08 -18.96
C ASP A 164 -22.01 -17.92 -20.12
N SER A 165 -22.50 -17.52 -21.30
CA SER A 165 -21.65 -17.14 -22.43
C SER A 165 -20.73 -15.95 -22.12
N VAL A 166 -21.20 -14.96 -21.34
CA VAL A 166 -20.38 -13.80 -20.95
C VAL A 166 -19.28 -14.24 -19.97
N TYR A 167 -19.60 -15.06 -18.98
CA TYR A 167 -18.61 -15.57 -18.03
C TYR A 167 -17.57 -16.46 -18.71
N LYS A 168 -18.00 -17.40 -19.57
CA LYS A 168 -17.08 -18.28 -20.34
C LYS A 168 -16.10 -17.48 -21.18
N PHE A 169 -16.56 -16.41 -21.83
CA PHE A 169 -15.67 -15.53 -22.58
C PHE A 169 -14.58 -14.89 -21.70
N PHE A 170 -14.93 -14.37 -20.52
CA PHE A 170 -13.92 -13.87 -19.58
C PHE A 170 -12.98 -14.96 -19.03
N GLU A 171 -13.50 -16.17 -18.83
CA GLU A 171 -12.72 -17.31 -18.37
C GLU A 171 -11.70 -17.77 -19.42
N GLU A 172 -12.11 -17.83 -20.70
CA GLU A 172 -11.26 -18.11 -21.86
C GLU A 172 -10.13 -17.08 -21.97
N LEU A 173 -10.46 -15.78 -22.00
CA LEU A 173 -9.46 -14.71 -22.06
C LEU A 173 -8.47 -14.74 -20.89
N SER A 174 -8.96 -15.06 -19.69
CA SER A 174 -8.10 -15.23 -18.51
C SER A 174 -7.17 -16.43 -18.65
N SER A 175 -7.66 -17.56 -19.17
CA SER A 175 -6.84 -18.77 -19.37
C SER A 175 -5.69 -18.55 -20.36
N GLU A 176 -5.89 -17.68 -21.35
CA GLU A 176 -4.92 -17.34 -22.39
C GLU A 176 -3.94 -16.22 -22.01
N ASP A 177 -4.09 -15.63 -20.82
CA ASP A 177 -3.29 -14.47 -20.37
C ASP A 177 -3.53 -13.18 -21.19
N ASN A 178 -4.70 -13.08 -21.83
CA ASN A 178 -5.06 -11.97 -22.72
C ASN A 178 -5.58 -10.75 -21.95
N HIS A 179 -4.71 -10.12 -21.15
CA HIS A 179 -5.03 -8.96 -20.32
C HIS A 179 -5.63 -7.78 -21.10
N GLU A 180 -5.11 -7.50 -22.30
CA GLU A 180 -5.60 -6.42 -23.16
C GLU A 180 -7.04 -6.67 -23.62
N MET A 181 -7.36 -7.90 -24.02
CA MET A 181 -8.72 -8.27 -24.42
C MET A 181 -9.69 -8.24 -23.24
N ILE A 182 -9.25 -8.60 -22.03
CA ILE A 182 -10.06 -8.44 -20.82
C ILE A 182 -10.35 -6.95 -20.58
N SER A 183 -9.33 -6.07 -20.69
CA SER A 183 -9.51 -4.61 -20.59
C SER A 183 -10.56 -4.12 -21.57
N LYS A 184 -10.45 -4.52 -22.85
CA LYS A 184 -11.44 -4.12 -23.86
C LYS A 184 -12.84 -4.64 -23.58
N ALA A 185 -12.98 -5.90 -23.16
CA ALA A 185 -14.27 -6.45 -22.77
C ALA A 185 -14.87 -5.69 -21.56
N CYS A 186 -14.03 -5.24 -20.63
CA CYS A 186 -14.44 -4.43 -19.49
C CYS A 186 -14.86 -3.01 -19.89
N GLU A 187 -14.10 -2.32 -20.74
CA GLU A 187 -14.43 -1.01 -21.33
C GLU A 187 -15.80 -1.05 -22.03
N GLU A 188 -16.08 -2.15 -22.72
CA GLU A 188 -17.35 -2.37 -23.42
C GLU A 188 -18.51 -2.75 -22.50
N GLY A 189 -18.26 -2.80 -21.19
CA GLY A 189 -19.27 -2.96 -20.14
C GLY A 189 -19.78 -4.39 -19.97
N LEU A 190 -19.08 -5.41 -20.48
CA LEU A 190 -19.54 -6.80 -20.35
C LEU A 190 -19.61 -7.25 -18.88
N TRP A 191 -18.76 -6.71 -18.01
CA TRP A 191 -18.78 -6.98 -16.57
C TRP A 191 -20.04 -6.48 -15.85
N LEU A 192 -20.77 -5.52 -16.43
CA LEU A 192 -22.05 -5.01 -15.90
C LEU A 192 -23.20 -5.99 -16.07
N LYS A 193 -23.01 -7.03 -16.91
CA LYS A 193 -24.00 -8.10 -17.07
C LYS A 193 -24.16 -8.85 -15.76
N LYS A 194 -25.40 -9.22 -15.48
CA LYS A 194 -25.79 -9.94 -14.27
C LYS A 194 -26.69 -11.12 -14.62
N THR A 195 -26.68 -12.14 -13.77
CA THR A 195 -27.65 -13.23 -13.85
C THR A 195 -29.06 -12.72 -13.59
N LYS A 196 -30.04 -13.29 -14.31
CA LYS A 196 -31.45 -12.90 -14.21
C LYS A 196 -32.00 -13.08 -12.79
N TRP A 197 -31.64 -14.19 -12.16
CA TRP A 197 -32.26 -14.57 -10.90
C TRP A 197 -31.57 -13.91 -9.74
N ASP A 198 -30.25 -13.98 -9.62
CA ASP A 198 -29.55 -13.57 -8.39
C ASP A 198 -28.82 -12.24 -8.51
N GLU A 199 -28.83 -11.61 -9.68
CA GLU A 199 -28.08 -10.38 -9.98
C GLU A 199 -26.57 -10.51 -9.74
N MET A 200 -26.02 -11.71 -9.90
CA MET A 200 -24.57 -11.95 -9.79
C MET A 200 -23.87 -11.50 -11.06
N ASN A 201 -22.75 -10.78 -10.92
CA ASN A 201 -21.89 -10.39 -12.05
C ASN A 201 -20.69 -11.34 -12.21
N VAL A 202 -19.83 -11.07 -13.19
CA VAL A 202 -18.65 -11.90 -13.52
C VAL A 202 -17.71 -12.05 -12.32
N LEU A 203 -17.52 -10.99 -11.52
CA LEU A 203 -16.64 -11.02 -10.34
C LEU A 203 -17.15 -11.96 -9.24
N HIS A 204 -18.48 -12.08 -9.06
CA HIS A 204 -19.07 -13.07 -8.15
C HIS A 204 -18.75 -14.50 -8.59
N PHE A 205 -18.92 -14.80 -9.88
CA PHE A 205 -18.64 -16.13 -10.41
C PHE A 205 -17.14 -16.47 -10.37
N ALA A 206 -16.28 -15.54 -10.76
CA ALA A 206 -14.83 -15.72 -10.67
C ALA A 206 -14.40 -16.00 -9.22
N SER A 207 -15.01 -15.30 -8.26
CA SER A 207 -14.77 -15.51 -6.83
C SER A 207 -15.26 -16.85 -6.32
N GLN A 208 -16.45 -17.28 -6.75
CA GLN A 208 -17.01 -18.61 -6.46
C GLN A 208 -16.14 -19.74 -7.05
N LYS A 209 -15.62 -19.57 -8.26
CA LYS A 209 -14.80 -20.55 -8.97
C LYS A 209 -13.35 -20.58 -8.50
N GLY A 210 -12.92 -19.60 -7.71
CA GLY A 210 -11.53 -19.49 -7.26
C GLY A 210 -10.57 -19.04 -8.37
N ASN A 211 -11.09 -18.46 -9.45
CA ASN A 211 -10.30 -18.00 -10.59
C ASN A 211 -9.58 -16.68 -10.21
N LEU A 212 -8.50 -16.80 -9.44
CA LEU A 212 -7.73 -15.66 -8.93
C LEU A 212 -7.24 -14.76 -10.06
N LYS A 213 -6.81 -15.34 -11.19
CA LYS A 213 -6.31 -14.59 -12.33
C LYS A 213 -7.38 -13.66 -12.90
N LEU A 214 -8.58 -14.19 -13.14
CA LEU A 214 -9.69 -13.38 -13.62
C LEU A 214 -10.13 -12.35 -12.57
N VAL A 215 -10.16 -12.71 -11.29
CA VAL A 215 -10.47 -11.75 -10.21
C VAL A 215 -9.48 -10.57 -10.22
N LYS A 216 -8.17 -10.82 -10.38
CA LYS A 216 -7.16 -9.76 -10.47
C LYS A 216 -7.44 -8.82 -11.65
N SER A 217 -7.57 -9.38 -12.85
CA SER A 217 -7.79 -8.58 -14.06
C SER A 217 -9.08 -7.76 -13.99
N LEU A 218 -10.18 -8.32 -13.45
CA LEU A 218 -11.44 -7.58 -13.29
C LEU A 218 -11.30 -6.40 -12.32
N ILE A 219 -10.60 -6.58 -11.20
CA ILE A 219 -10.34 -5.49 -10.25
C ILE A 219 -9.44 -4.41 -10.86
N GLU A 220 -8.40 -4.80 -11.59
CA GLU A 220 -7.51 -3.87 -12.32
C GLU A 220 -8.28 -3.07 -13.39
N CYS A 221 -9.31 -3.68 -14.01
CA CYS A 221 -10.23 -3.01 -14.93
C CYS A 221 -11.27 -2.10 -14.23
N GLY A 222 -11.21 -1.96 -12.90
CA GLY A 222 -12.13 -1.10 -12.14
C GLY A 222 -13.49 -1.72 -11.83
N CYS A 223 -13.64 -3.04 -11.91
CA CYS A 223 -14.87 -3.69 -11.43
C CYS A 223 -15.08 -3.43 -9.93
N ASP A 224 -16.32 -3.16 -9.54
CA ASP A 224 -16.67 -2.92 -8.15
C ASP A 224 -16.47 -4.19 -7.29
N LYS A 225 -15.42 -4.17 -6.45
CA LYS A 225 -15.13 -5.24 -5.48
C LYS A 225 -16.21 -5.42 -4.42
N GLU A 226 -17.03 -4.39 -4.18
CA GLU A 226 -18.15 -4.40 -3.25
C GLU A 226 -19.50 -4.68 -3.92
N ALA A 227 -19.49 -5.08 -5.20
CA ALA A 227 -20.71 -5.34 -5.95
C ALA A 227 -21.64 -6.27 -5.17
N LYS A 228 -22.87 -5.82 -4.94
CA LYS A 228 -23.90 -6.61 -4.24
C LYS A 228 -24.87 -7.22 -5.23
N ASN A 229 -25.08 -8.53 -5.08
CA ASN A 229 -26.15 -9.23 -5.78
C ASN A 229 -27.53 -8.95 -5.13
N LYS A 230 -28.63 -9.56 -5.59
CA LYS A 230 -29.98 -9.25 -5.07
C LYS A 230 -30.16 -9.56 -3.58
N TYR A 231 -29.32 -10.43 -3.03
CA TYR A 231 -29.31 -10.82 -1.61
C TYR A 231 -28.35 -9.97 -0.76
N GLY A 232 -27.67 -9.00 -1.38
CA GLY A 232 -26.63 -8.21 -0.71
C GLY A 232 -25.31 -8.96 -0.53
N ARG A 233 -25.12 -10.12 -1.18
CA ARG A 233 -23.88 -10.88 -1.08
C ARG A 233 -22.80 -10.26 -1.97
N THR A 234 -21.57 -10.19 -1.48
CA THR A 234 -20.39 -9.63 -2.18
C THR A 234 -19.52 -10.74 -2.78
N PRO A 235 -18.59 -10.43 -3.71
CA PRO A 235 -17.60 -11.38 -4.22
C PRO A 235 -16.81 -12.07 -3.09
N LEU A 236 -16.43 -11.33 -2.03
CA LEU A 236 -15.72 -11.86 -0.88
C LEU A 236 -16.53 -12.95 -0.14
N MET A 237 -17.85 -12.77 -0.01
CA MET A 237 -18.73 -13.79 0.58
C MET A 237 -18.78 -15.07 -0.26
N TYR A 238 -18.83 -14.95 -1.59
CA TYR A 238 -18.78 -16.12 -2.49
C TYR A 238 -17.43 -16.82 -2.42
N ALA A 239 -16.31 -16.09 -2.48
CA ALA A 239 -14.99 -16.69 -2.29
C ALA A 239 -14.88 -17.43 -0.95
N SER A 240 -15.51 -16.88 0.10
CA SER A 240 -15.51 -17.48 1.44
C SER A 240 -16.36 -18.73 1.55
N TRP A 241 -17.57 -18.72 0.97
CA TRP A 241 -18.47 -19.87 0.94
C TRP A 241 -17.83 -21.07 0.22
N TYR A 242 -17.16 -20.82 -0.90
CA TYR A 242 -16.50 -21.85 -1.70
C TYR A 242 -15.06 -22.16 -1.25
N ASN A 243 -14.62 -21.62 -0.09
CA ASN A 243 -13.30 -21.86 0.51
C ASN A 243 -12.10 -21.51 -0.40
N ASN A 244 -12.25 -20.50 -1.26
CA ASN A 244 -11.20 -20.03 -2.18
C ASN A 244 -10.24 -19.05 -1.48
N LEU A 245 -9.35 -19.59 -0.65
CA LEU A 245 -8.45 -18.79 0.21
C LEU A 245 -7.60 -17.78 -0.57
N SER A 246 -7.11 -18.15 -1.75
CA SER A 246 -6.27 -17.28 -2.58
C SER A 246 -7.03 -16.03 -3.05
N VAL A 247 -8.29 -16.20 -3.47
CA VAL A 247 -9.18 -15.08 -3.83
C VAL A 247 -9.54 -14.23 -2.61
N VAL A 248 -9.86 -14.87 -1.48
CA VAL A 248 -10.16 -14.14 -0.22
C VAL A 248 -8.99 -13.24 0.18
N LYS A 249 -7.76 -13.79 0.20
CA LYS A 249 -6.56 -13.01 0.52
C LYS A 249 -6.38 -11.83 -0.42
N TYR A 250 -6.57 -12.05 -1.73
CA TYR A 250 -6.46 -10.98 -2.71
C TYR A 250 -7.51 -9.88 -2.52
N LEU A 251 -8.79 -10.24 -2.42
CA LEU A 251 -9.87 -9.26 -2.21
C LEU A 251 -9.65 -8.41 -0.95
N ILE A 252 -9.23 -9.03 0.15
CA ILE A 252 -8.83 -8.32 1.38
C ILE A 252 -7.65 -7.37 1.12
N SER A 253 -6.62 -7.83 0.39
CA SER A 253 -5.45 -7.01 0.10
C SER A 253 -5.75 -5.76 -0.75
N VAL A 254 -6.77 -5.81 -1.61
CA VAL A 254 -7.24 -4.66 -2.41
C VAL A 254 -8.34 -3.85 -1.71
N GLY A 255 -8.51 -4.08 -0.40
CA GLY A 255 -9.38 -3.28 0.48
C GLY A 255 -10.85 -3.65 0.41
N ALA A 256 -11.21 -4.90 0.10
CA ALA A 256 -12.60 -5.33 0.22
C ALA A 256 -13.06 -5.31 1.70
N ASP A 257 -14.28 -4.85 1.95
CA ASP A 257 -14.84 -4.77 3.31
C ASP A 257 -15.10 -6.18 3.85
N LYS A 258 -14.21 -6.61 4.76
CA LYS A 258 -14.26 -7.91 5.41
C LYS A 258 -15.48 -8.12 6.29
N ASP A 259 -16.09 -7.03 6.76
CA ASP A 259 -17.22 -7.03 7.70
C ASP A 259 -18.54 -6.62 7.00
N ALA A 260 -18.53 -6.50 5.67
CA ALA A 260 -19.72 -6.20 4.89
C ALA A 260 -20.83 -7.23 5.18
N LYS A 261 -22.05 -6.72 5.38
CA LYS A 261 -23.24 -7.53 5.68
C LYS A 261 -24.16 -7.63 4.47
N ASN A 262 -24.68 -8.84 4.24
CA ASN A 262 -25.76 -9.07 3.28
C ASN A 262 -27.12 -8.70 3.90
N LYS A 263 -28.22 -8.92 3.16
CA LYS A 263 -29.58 -8.60 3.63
C LYS A 263 -30.05 -9.43 4.84
N TYR A 264 -29.34 -10.52 5.15
CA TYR A 264 -29.62 -11.41 6.27
C TYR A 264 -28.70 -11.15 7.48
N GLY A 265 -27.78 -10.18 7.37
CA GLY A 265 -26.80 -9.88 8.40
C GLY A 265 -25.56 -10.79 8.40
N ASP A 266 -25.43 -11.70 7.43
CA ASP A 266 -24.24 -12.55 7.29
C ASP A 266 -23.05 -11.77 6.72
N THR A 267 -21.86 -12.07 7.22
CA THR A 267 -20.58 -11.57 6.69
C THR A 267 -19.85 -12.67 5.91
N ALA A 268 -18.70 -12.33 5.31
CA ALA A 268 -17.82 -13.33 4.70
C ALA A 268 -17.41 -14.44 5.70
N LEU A 269 -17.24 -14.08 6.98
CA LEU A 269 -16.91 -15.02 8.04
C LEU A 269 -18.06 -16.01 8.34
N SER A 270 -19.33 -15.60 8.19
CA SER A 270 -20.49 -16.49 8.35
C SER A 270 -20.48 -17.65 7.36
N TYR A 271 -20.04 -17.40 6.11
CA TYR A 271 -19.97 -18.41 5.04
C TYR A 271 -18.67 -19.22 5.06
N ALA A 272 -17.63 -18.73 5.74
CA ALA A 272 -16.31 -19.34 5.71
C ALA A 272 -16.20 -20.64 6.52
N ASN A 273 -15.53 -21.63 5.93
CA ASN A 273 -15.09 -22.86 6.59
C ASN A 273 -13.55 -22.98 6.58
N SER A 274 -13.02 -23.95 7.35
CA SER A 274 -11.61 -24.40 7.29
C SER A 274 -10.58 -23.25 7.24
N ASN A 275 -9.75 -23.22 6.20
CA ASN A 275 -8.64 -22.28 6.05
C ASN A 275 -9.10 -20.84 5.88
N VAL A 276 -10.18 -20.58 5.14
CA VAL A 276 -10.71 -19.23 5.00
C VAL A 276 -11.21 -18.70 6.33
N ARG A 277 -11.91 -19.53 7.11
CA ARG A 277 -12.42 -19.13 8.43
C ARG A 277 -11.27 -18.74 9.37
N ASN A 278 -10.21 -19.55 9.37
CA ASN A 278 -9.01 -19.27 10.17
C ASN A 278 -8.34 -17.95 9.75
N TYR A 279 -8.20 -17.73 8.44
CA TYR A 279 -7.63 -16.50 7.90
C TYR A 279 -8.47 -15.27 8.27
N LEU A 280 -9.78 -15.28 8.02
CA LEU A 280 -10.67 -14.16 8.34
C LEU A 280 -10.67 -13.83 9.84
N LYS A 281 -10.66 -14.85 10.71
CA LYS A 281 -10.48 -14.65 12.16
C LYS A 281 -9.13 -14.02 12.50
N SER A 282 -8.05 -14.48 11.86
CA SER A 282 -6.69 -13.97 12.14
C SER A 282 -6.52 -12.48 11.80
N ILE A 283 -7.31 -11.97 10.84
CA ILE A 283 -7.34 -10.55 10.47
C ILE A 283 -8.46 -9.77 11.19
N GLY A 284 -9.13 -10.37 12.18
CA GLY A 284 -10.15 -9.73 12.99
C GLY A 284 -11.46 -9.40 12.26
N ALA A 285 -11.85 -10.20 11.26
CA ALA A 285 -13.19 -10.11 10.67
C ALA A 285 -14.25 -10.56 11.70
N LYS A 286 -15.44 -9.96 11.63
CA LYS A 286 -16.54 -10.14 12.60
C LYS A 286 -17.78 -10.77 11.97
#